data_AF-A0A1G8V203-F1
#
_entry.id   AF-A0A1G8V203-F1
#
_cell.length_a   1.000
_cell.length_b   1.000
_cell.length_c   1.000
_cell.angle_alpha   90.00
_cell.angle_beta   90.00
_cell.angle_gamma   90.00
#
_symmetry.space_group_name_H-M   'P 1'
#
loop_
_entity.id
_entity.type
_entity.pdbx_description
1 polymer ?
#
loop_
_entity_poly.entity_id
_entity_poly.type
_entity_poly.pdbx_seq_one_letter_code
_entity_poly.pdbx_strand_id
1 'polypeptide(L)'
;MDLNVGKVIERAVRRDHMGISALSRKLHVSRRTIYNWFDQESLSFEIICKIGNAIKYDFSKEFPDDFARVDDEITSNVNQFKNGDDNTAESFSVNYWMNKYIKLLEKYNELLSHKFPT
;
A
#
# COMPACT_ATOMS: atom_id res chain seq x y z
N MET A 1 -13.17 -13.45 15.06
CA MET A 1 -14.12 -13.02 14.02
C MET A 1 -13.28 -12.61 12.86
N ASP A 2 -13.35 -13.35 11.76
CA ASP A 2 -12.53 -13.07 10.59
C ASP A 2 -13.05 -11.80 9.92
N LEU A 3 -12.30 -10.72 10.05
CA LEU A 3 -12.64 -9.44 9.45
C LEU A 3 -12.40 -9.55 7.94
N ASN A 4 -13.47 -9.62 7.15
CA ASN A 4 -13.35 -9.63 5.70
C ASN A 4 -13.03 -8.21 5.20
N VAL A 5 -11.76 -7.99 4.83
CA VAL A 5 -11.22 -6.70 4.37
C VAL A 5 -11.99 -6.18 3.16
N GLY A 6 -12.29 -7.06 2.20
CA GLY A 6 -13.04 -6.70 0.99
C GLY A 6 -14.40 -6.09 1.28
N LYS A 7 -15.15 -6.64 2.27
CA LYS A 7 -16.47 -6.12 2.66
C LYS A 7 -16.41 -4.77 3.37
N VAL A 8 -15.34 -4.50 4.11
CA VAL A 8 -15.12 -3.17 4.72
C VAL A 8 -14.85 -2.14 3.63
N ILE A 9 -13.99 -2.46 2.67
CA ILE A 9 -13.67 -1.59 1.54
C ILE A 9 -14.92 -1.33 0.69
N GLU A 10 -15.72 -2.35 0.40
CA GLU A 10 -16.97 -2.21 -0.35
C GLU A 10 -17.90 -1.18 0.32
N ARG A 11 -18.04 -1.26 1.64
CA ARG A 11 -18.88 -0.34 2.41
C ARG A 11 -18.36 1.09 2.33
N ALA A 12 -17.05 1.30 2.44
CA ALA A 12 -16.45 2.63 2.33
C ALA A 12 -16.66 3.21 0.92
N VAL A 13 -16.37 2.42 -0.13
CA VAL A 13 -16.56 2.83 -1.53
C VAL A 13 -18.01 3.14 -1.85
N ARG A 14 -18.97 2.36 -1.35
CA ARG A 14 -20.41 2.60 -1.60
C ARG A 14 -20.98 3.81 -0.84
N ARG A 15 -20.37 4.19 0.29
CA ARG A 15 -20.72 5.41 1.03
C ARG A 15 -20.12 6.66 0.41
N ASP A 16 -19.02 6.50 -0.31
CA ASP A 16 -18.41 7.59 -1.04
C ASP A 16 -19.27 7.97 -2.27
N HIS A 17 -19.28 9.27 -2.55
CA HIS A 17 -19.90 9.87 -3.74
C HIS A 17 -19.28 9.40 -5.07
N MET A 18 -18.05 8.85 -5.04
CA MET A 18 -17.40 8.31 -6.22
C MET A 18 -17.96 6.92 -6.56
N GLY A 19 -18.75 6.85 -7.63
CA GLY A 19 -19.21 5.57 -8.16
C GLY A 19 -18.05 4.66 -8.62
N ILE A 20 -18.28 3.35 -8.63
CA ILE A 20 -17.29 2.30 -8.98
C ILE A 20 -16.63 2.55 -10.35
N SER A 21 -17.37 3.10 -11.31
CA SER A 21 -16.82 3.46 -12.63
C SER A 21 -15.77 4.57 -12.57
N ALA A 22 -15.92 5.54 -11.66
CA ALA A 22 -14.93 6.59 -11.45
C ALA A 22 -13.71 6.07 -10.69
N LEU A 23 -13.93 5.22 -9.67
CA LEU A 23 -12.85 4.54 -8.95
C LEU A 23 -11.99 3.67 -9.89
N SER A 24 -12.63 2.90 -10.78
CA SER A 24 -11.99 2.09 -11.83
C SER A 24 -11.04 2.92 -12.71
N ARG A 25 -11.48 4.10 -13.15
CA ARG A 25 -10.65 5.01 -13.95
C ARG A 25 -9.47 5.57 -13.15
N LYS A 26 -9.71 5.97 -11.90
CA LYS A 26 -8.68 6.56 -11.03
C LYS A 26 -7.60 5.56 -10.63
N LEU A 27 -7.96 4.29 -10.47
CA LEU A 27 -7.05 3.20 -10.12
C LEU A 27 -6.46 2.48 -11.33
N HIS A 28 -6.87 2.83 -12.55
CA HIS A 28 -6.46 2.16 -13.80
C HIS A 28 -6.70 0.64 -13.80
N VAL A 29 -7.79 0.19 -13.18
CA VAL A 29 -8.20 -1.23 -13.15
C VAL A 29 -9.61 -1.41 -13.68
N SER A 30 -9.95 -2.63 -14.11
CA SER A 30 -11.30 -2.93 -14.57
C SER A 30 -12.31 -2.89 -13.41
N ARG A 31 -13.57 -2.56 -13.70
CA ARG A 31 -14.67 -2.67 -12.71
C ARG A 31 -14.79 -4.08 -12.12
N ARG A 32 -14.54 -5.11 -12.93
CA ARG A 32 -14.51 -6.52 -12.49
C ARG A 32 -13.46 -6.74 -11.40
N THR A 33 -12.27 -6.16 -11.55
CA THR A 33 -11.19 -6.24 -10.56
C THR A 33 -11.64 -5.66 -9.22
N ILE A 34 -12.32 -4.51 -9.24
CA ILE A 34 -12.85 -3.89 -8.02
C ILE A 34 -13.89 -4.79 -7.35
N TYR A 35 -14.81 -5.37 -8.11
CA TYR A 35 -15.78 -6.32 -7.54
C TYR A 35 -15.10 -7.54 -6.93
N ASN A 36 -14.10 -8.11 -7.60
CA ASN A 36 -13.34 -9.23 -7.06
C ASN A 36 -12.66 -8.87 -5.73
N TRP A 37 -12.13 -7.65 -5.59
CA TRP A 37 -11.55 -7.19 -4.33
C TRP A 37 -12.55 -7.12 -3.18
N PHE A 38 -13.82 -6.85 -3.45
CA PHE A 38 -14.88 -6.82 -2.43
C PHE A 38 -15.24 -8.20 -1.87
N ASP A 39 -14.86 -9.27 -2.56
CA ASP A 39 -15.12 -10.65 -2.15
C ASP A 39 -13.87 -11.31 -1.51
N GLN A 40 -12.73 -10.63 -1.50
CA GLN A 40 -11.50 -11.13 -0.90
C GLN A 40 -11.49 -10.91 0.62
N GLU A 41 -11.18 -11.95 1.38
CA GLU A 41 -11.05 -11.87 2.84
C GLU A 41 -9.87 -11.00 3.28
N SER A 42 -8.78 -11.04 2.51
CA SER A 42 -7.58 -10.21 2.71
C SER A 42 -7.20 -9.52 1.41
N LEU A 43 -6.64 -8.31 1.51
CA LEU A 43 -6.19 -7.52 0.36
C LEU A 43 -4.80 -6.97 0.65
N SER A 44 -3.98 -6.81 -0.38
CA SER A 44 -2.66 -6.18 -0.22
C SER A 44 -2.81 -4.76 0.34
N PHE A 45 -1.99 -4.41 1.34
CA PHE A 45 -1.94 -3.07 1.95
C PHE A 45 -1.82 -1.96 0.90
N GLU A 46 -1.03 -2.19 -0.16
CA GLU A 46 -0.90 -1.22 -1.27
C GLU A 46 -2.24 -0.92 -1.94
N ILE A 47 -3.07 -1.93 -2.15
CA ILE A 47 -4.39 -1.77 -2.76
C ILE A 47 -5.32 -1.02 -1.81
N ILE A 48 -5.28 -1.34 -0.51
CA ILE A 48 -6.07 -0.64 0.52
C ILE A 48 -5.72 0.85 0.54
N CYS A 49 -4.43 1.20 0.55
CA CYS A 49 -3.96 2.58 0.52
C CYS A 49 -4.33 3.31 -0.78
N LYS A 50 -4.18 2.64 -1.94
CA LYS A 50 -4.58 3.23 -3.23
C LYS A 50 -6.07 3.53 -3.27
N ILE A 51 -6.91 2.61 -2.79
CA ILE A 51 -8.36 2.83 -2.69
C ILE A 51 -8.65 3.95 -1.70
N GLY A 52 -8.05 3.94 -0.51
CA GLY A 52 -8.23 4.96 0.52
C GLY A 52 -7.91 6.36 0.00
N ASN A 53 -6.76 6.53 -0.66
CA ASN A 53 -6.39 7.79 -1.30
C ASN A 53 -7.35 8.16 -2.46
N ALA A 54 -7.84 7.17 -3.21
CA ALA A 54 -8.77 7.41 -4.29
C ALA A 54 -10.11 8.00 -3.80
N ILE A 55 -10.65 7.49 -2.69
CA ILE A 55 -11.91 7.94 -2.08
C ILE A 55 -11.73 8.90 -0.90
N LYS A 56 -10.49 9.33 -0.61
CA LYS A 56 -10.11 10.17 0.55
C LYS A 56 -10.62 9.60 1.89
N TYR A 57 -10.55 8.28 2.04
CA TYR A 57 -10.95 7.55 3.24
C TYR A 57 -9.72 6.99 3.96
N ASP A 58 -9.70 7.14 5.27
CA ASP A 58 -8.65 6.59 6.13
C ASP A 58 -9.10 5.24 6.70
N PHE A 59 -8.44 4.17 6.27
CA PHE A 59 -8.73 2.79 6.66
C PHE A 59 -7.97 2.33 7.91
N SER A 60 -7.12 3.18 8.51
CA SER A 60 -6.32 2.82 9.69
C SER A 60 -7.17 2.47 10.91
N LYS A 61 -8.38 3.03 10.99
CA LYS A 61 -9.32 2.80 12.10
C LYS A 61 -9.99 1.43 12.00
N GLU A 62 -10.18 0.94 10.79
CA GLU A 62 -10.81 -0.35 10.52
C GLU A 62 -9.81 -1.50 10.50
N PHE A 63 -8.55 -1.22 10.16
CA PHE A 63 -7.47 -2.21 10.14
C PHE A 63 -6.28 -1.81 11.03
N PRO A 64 -6.47 -1.67 12.37
CA PRO A 64 -5.40 -1.19 13.24
C PRO A 64 -4.16 -2.09 13.21
N ASP A 65 -4.33 -3.42 13.16
CA ASP A 65 -3.22 -4.37 13.20
C ASP A 65 -2.38 -4.36 11.91
N ASP A 66 -3.04 -4.21 10.75
CA ASP A 66 -2.36 -4.15 9.46
C ASP A 66 -1.60 -2.82 9.28
N PHE A 67 -2.15 -1.73 9.81
CA PHE A 67 -1.48 -0.42 9.78
C PHE A 67 -0.43 -0.26 10.88
N ALA A 68 -0.59 -0.89 12.06
CA ALA A 68 0.41 -0.88 13.13
C ALA A 68 1.69 -1.62 12.73
N ARG A 69 1.57 -2.77 12.04
CA ARG A 69 2.73 -3.48 11.49
C ARG A 69 3.53 -2.64 10.50
N VAL A 70 2.81 -1.86 9.69
CA VAL A 70 3.43 -0.94 8.73
C VAL A 70 4.03 0.26 9.45
N ASP A 71 3.38 0.82 10.48
CA ASP A 71 3.92 1.95 11.22
C ASP A 71 5.16 1.59 12.04
N ASP A 72 5.29 0.35 12.54
CA ASP A 72 6.52 -0.15 13.17
C ASP A 72 7.67 -0.34 12.13
N GLU A 73 7.35 -0.84 10.94
CA GLU A 73 8.31 -0.90 9.82
C GLU A 73 8.65 0.51 9.28
N ILE A 74 7.73 1.46 9.35
CA ILE A 74 7.92 2.83 8.84
C ILE A 74 8.63 3.70 9.87
N THR A 75 8.27 3.69 11.15
CA THR A 75 8.92 4.48 12.22
C THR A 75 10.39 4.12 12.39
N SER A 76 10.75 2.84 12.21
CA SER A 76 12.14 2.41 12.16
C SER A 76 12.93 3.02 10.98
N ASN A 77 12.27 3.35 9.87
CA ASN A 77 12.89 3.97 8.69
C ASN A 77 12.72 5.52 8.61
N VAL A 78 11.65 6.09 9.18
CA VAL A 78 11.31 7.54 9.12
C VAL A 78 12.22 8.38 10.01
N ASN A 79 12.79 7.82 11.07
CA ASN A 79 13.83 8.52 11.85
C ASN A 79 15.08 8.87 11.03
N GLN A 80 15.23 8.31 9.82
CA GLN A 80 16.36 8.61 8.94
C GLN A 80 16.06 9.69 7.88
N PHE A 81 14.78 10.06 7.64
CA PHE A 81 14.41 10.92 6.51
C PHE A 81 13.34 11.98 6.87
N LYS A 82 13.52 12.71 7.97
CA LYS A 82 12.78 13.96 8.17
C LYS A 82 13.51 15.12 7.50
N ASN A 83 13.14 15.43 6.26
CA ASN A 83 13.25 16.77 5.69
C ASN A 83 12.24 16.95 4.55
N GLY A 84 11.21 17.74 4.81
CA GLY A 84 10.57 18.65 3.84
C GLY A 84 9.73 18.06 2.69
N ASP A 85 8.43 18.37 2.78
CA ASP A 85 7.65 19.03 1.71
C ASP A 85 6.52 18.25 1.02
N ASP A 86 5.45 18.99 0.77
CA ASP A 86 4.03 18.63 0.69
C ASP A 86 3.58 18.04 -0.66
N ASN A 87 4.36 17.12 -1.22
CA ASN A 87 4.05 16.34 -2.44
C ASN A 87 4.05 14.82 -2.17
N THR A 88 3.65 14.47 -0.95
CA THR A 88 4.09 13.28 -0.22
C THR A 88 3.60 11.94 -0.81
N ALA A 89 2.32 11.75 -1.11
CA ALA A 89 1.84 10.38 -1.41
C ALA A 89 2.51 9.70 -2.62
N GLU A 90 2.79 10.43 -3.71
CA GLU A 90 3.41 9.87 -4.91
C GLU A 90 4.92 9.67 -4.73
N SER A 91 5.61 10.68 -4.19
CA SER A 91 7.03 10.57 -3.82
C SER A 91 7.29 9.48 -2.77
N PHE A 92 6.37 9.25 -1.84
CA PHE A 92 6.51 8.21 -0.81
C PHE A 92 6.36 6.81 -1.41
N SER A 93 5.41 6.63 -2.35
CA SER A 93 5.29 5.38 -3.12
C SER A 93 6.54 5.10 -3.94
N VAL A 94 7.08 6.11 -4.64
CA VAL A 94 8.31 6.00 -5.43
C VAL A 94 9.51 5.65 -4.55
N ASN A 95 9.68 6.33 -3.41
CA ASN A 95 10.76 6.07 -2.47
C ASN A 95 10.69 4.67 -1.85
N TYR A 96 9.49 4.15 -1.56
CA TYR A 96 9.30 2.79 -1.06
C TYR A 96 9.83 1.74 -2.06
N TRP A 97 9.42 1.86 -3.33
CA TRP A 97 9.88 0.93 -4.37
C TRP A 97 11.36 1.09 -4.69
N MET A 98 11.89 2.32 -4.67
CA MET A 98 13.32 2.60 -4.82
C MET A 98 14.14 1.90 -3.73
N ASN A 99 13.76 2.04 -2.47
CA ASN A 99 14.44 1.39 -1.35
C ASN A 99 14.36 -0.14 -1.41
N LYS A 100 13.21 -0.69 -1.81
CA LYS A 100 13.05 -2.14 -2.01
C LYS A 100 13.97 -2.66 -3.11
N TYR A 101 14.11 -1.91 -4.21
CA TYR A 101 15.03 -2.24 -5.30
C TYR A 101 16.50 -2.17 -4.87
N ILE A 102 16.88 -1.14 -4.11
CA ILE A 102 18.24 -0.99 -3.56
C ILE A 102 18.58 -2.18 -2.65
N LYS A 103 17.72 -2.51 -1.68
CA LYS A 103 17.94 -3.65 -0.78
C LYS A 103 18.09 -4.98 -1.52
N LEU A 104 17.33 -5.16 -2.60
CA LEU A 104 17.43 -6.35 -3.44
C LEU A 104 18.79 -6.41 -4.15
N LEU A 105 19.26 -5.30 -4.70
CA LEU A 105 20.59 -5.20 -5.34
C LEU A 105 21.72 -5.44 -4.34
N GLU A 106 21.62 -4.86 -3.15
CA GLU A 106 22.61 -5.05 -2.08
C GLU A 106 22.72 -6.53 -1.70
N LYS A 107 21.59 -7.19 -1.46
CA LYS A 107 21.55 -8.63 -1.15
C LYS A 107 22.11 -9.48 -2.30
N TYR A 108 21.81 -9.11 -3.54
CA TYR A 108 22.35 -9.80 -4.71
C TYR A 108 23.86 -9.64 -4.83
N ASN A 109 24.39 -8.44 -4.59
CA ASN A 109 25.82 -8.16 -4.58
C ASN A 109 26.53 -8.89 -3.44
N GLU A 110 25.93 -8.98 -2.26
CA GLU A 110 26.43 -9.77 -1.13
C GLU A 110 26.54 -11.27 -1.48
N LEU A 111 25.53 -11.81 -2.15
CA LEU A 111 25.57 -13.21 -2.61
C LEU A 111 26.65 -13.43 -3.68
N LEU A 112 26.86 -12.45 -4.57
CA LEU A 112 27.91 -12.51 -5.58
C LEU A 112 29.31 -12.40 -4.98
N SER A 113 29.53 -11.51 -4.02
CA SER A 113 30.83 -11.35 -3.35
C SER A 113 31.22 -12.60 -2.57
N HIS A 114 30.25 -13.32 -1.99
CA HIS A 114 30.50 -14.61 -1.36
C HIS A 114 30.85 -15.73 -2.35
N LYS A 115 30.47 -15.64 -3.62
CA LYS A 115 30.69 -16.67 -4.64
C LYS A 115 32.05 -16.58 -5.33
N PHE A 116 32.71 -15.43 -5.24
CA PHE A 116 34.05 -15.19 -5.79
C PHE A 116 34.98 -14.64 -4.70
N PRO A 117 35.48 -15.48 -3.79
CA PRO A 117 36.57 -15.07 -2.92
C PRO A 117 37.82 -14.85 -3.78
N THR A 118 38.33 -13.62 -3.81
CA THR A 118 39.71 -13.32 -4.25
C THR A 118 40.73 -13.89 -3.27
#